data_AF-A0A1Z4R7K4-F1
#
_entry.id   AF-A0A1Z4R7K4-F1
#
_cell.length_a   1.000
_cell.length_b   1.000
_cell.length_c   1.000
_cell.angle_alpha   90.00
_cell.angle_beta   90.00
_cell.angle_gamma   90.00
#
_symmetry.space_group_name_H-M   'P 1'
#
loop_
_entity.id
_entity.type
_entity.pdbx_description
1 polymer ?
#
loop_
_entity_poly.entity_id
_entity_poly.type
_entity_poly.pdbx_seq_one_letter_code
_entity_poly.pdbx_strand_id
1 'polypeptide(L)'
;MKINQIIACFPEILKNHPCKFTNQTLEDLDTLLVQIDEQAEIDIIQNFKAWLKKNTQARDVILKFATEERELDSSPRPQPISEINIRQNLFELRKTNQEVLKSRDKKIESEEIKNQ
;
A
#
# COMPACT_ATOMS: atom_id res chain seq x y z
N MET A 1 -0.06 10.53 13.73
CA MET A 1 -0.86 9.40 13.23
C MET A 1 -0.16 8.09 13.60
N LYS A 2 -0.87 7.05 14.06
CA LYS A 2 -0.22 5.78 14.47
C LYS A 2 0.13 4.98 13.22
N ILE A 3 1.34 4.40 13.15
CA ILE A 3 1.80 3.59 12.00
C ILE A 3 0.83 2.44 11.67
N ASN A 4 0.17 1.88 12.69
CA ASN A 4 -0.83 0.83 12.54
C ASN A 4 -2.04 1.30 11.72
N GLN A 5 -2.43 2.58 11.82
CA GLN A 5 -3.51 3.15 11.00
C GLN A 5 -3.09 3.28 9.54
N ILE A 6 -1.84 3.68 9.29
CA ILE A 6 -1.27 3.74 7.93
C ILE A 6 -1.32 2.35 7.30
N ILE A 7 -0.79 1.34 8.00
CA ILE A 7 -0.75 -0.04 7.53
C ILE A 7 -2.17 -0.58 7.26
N ALA A 8 -3.15 -0.25 8.12
CA ALA A 8 -4.53 -0.71 7.94
C ALA A 8 -5.25 -0.04 6.75
N CYS A 9 -4.98 1.23 6.46
CA CYS A 9 -5.67 1.95 5.38
C CYS A 9 -4.99 1.77 4.01
N PHE A 10 -3.71 1.42 4.00
CA PHE A 10 -2.93 1.41 2.77
C PHE A 10 -3.42 0.41 1.70
N PRO A 11 -3.83 -0.83 2.02
CA PRO A 11 -4.39 -1.73 1.00
C PRO A 11 -5.56 -1.08 0.25
N GLU A 12 -6.46 -0.42 0.98
CA GLU A 12 -7.63 0.23 0.41
C GLU A 12 -7.26 1.44 -0.46
N ILE A 13 -6.33 2.28 0.01
CA ILE A 13 -5.82 3.42 -0.76
C ILE A 13 -5.16 2.94 -2.06
N LEU A 14 -4.36 1.88 -1.98
CA LEU A 14 -3.67 1.32 -3.13
C LEU A 14 -4.66 0.72 -4.15
N LYS A 15 -5.72 0.08 -3.66
CA LYS A 15 -6.79 -0.49 -4.50
C LYS A 15 -7.60 0.59 -5.22
N ASN A 16 -7.98 1.66 -4.52
CA ASN A 16 -8.86 2.71 -5.07
C ASN A 16 -8.09 3.78 -5.86
N HIS A 17 -6.84 4.02 -5.50
CA HIS A 17 -6.01 5.07 -6.10
C HIS A 17 -4.63 4.57 -6.54
N PRO A 18 -4.55 3.46 -7.32
CA PRO A 18 -3.26 2.89 -7.70
C PRO A 18 -2.41 3.91 -8.47
N CYS A 19 -3.02 4.77 -9.30
CA CYS A 19 -2.34 5.80 -10.10
C CYS A 19 -1.59 6.87 -9.28
N LYS A 20 -1.81 6.96 -7.96
CA LYS A 20 -1.09 7.89 -7.08
C LYS A 20 0.31 7.37 -6.70
N PHE A 21 0.63 6.11 -7.02
CA PHE A 21 1.90 5.47 -6.73
C PHE A 21 2.67 5.14 -8.02
N THR A 22 3.97 5.40 -8.04
CA THR A 22 4.85 5.08 -9.19
C THR A 22 5.19 3.58 -9.19
N ASN A 23 5.57 3.02 -10.34
CA ASN A 23 6.00 1.61 -10.40
C ASN A 23 7.17 1.33 -9.45
N GLN A 24 8.19 2.20 -9.43
CA GLN A 24 9.33 2.07 -8.52
C GLN A 24 8.89 2.02 -7.05
N THR A 25 7.94 2.87 -6.65
CA THR A 25 7.40 2.85 -5.28
C THR A 25 6.70 1.52 -4.96
N LEU A 26 5.96 0.96 -5.93
CA LEU A 26 5.25 -0.31 -5.77
C LEU A 26 6.21 -1.52 -5.75
N GLU A 27 7.29 -1.48 -6.51
CA GLU A 27 8.36 -2.50 -6.51
C GLU A 27 9.19 -2.46 -5.21
N ASP A 28 9.56 -1.26 -4.76
CA ASP A 28 10.23 -1.04 -3.47
C ASP A 28 9.34 -1.54 -2.32
N LEU A 29 8.02 -1.30 -2.43
CA LEU A 29 7.05 -1.81 -1.47
C LEU A 29 6.95 -3.34 -1.53
N ASP A 30 6.88 -3.95 -2.72
CA ASP A 30 6.82 -5.41 -2.83
C ASP A 30 8.03 -6.06 -2.18
N THR A 31 9.23 -5.55 -2.47
CA THR A 31 10.50 -6.03 -1.90
C THR A 31 10.48 -6.01 -0.38
N LEU A 32 9.99 -4.92 0.21
CA LEU A 32 9.80 -4.81 1.66
C LEU A 32 8.80 -5.85 2.18
N LEU A 33 7.69 -6.04 1.47
CA LEU A 33 6.58 -6.89 1.91
C LEU A 33 6.86 -8.39 1.71
N VAL A 34 7.76 -8.78 0.80
CA VAL A 34 8.19 -10.19 0.63
C VAL A 34 8.79 -10.75 1.92
N GLN A 35 9.46 -9.91 2.71
CA GLN A 35 10.17 -10.33 3.93
C GLN A 35 9.27 -10.40 5.18
N ILE A 36 7.96 -10.16 5.05
CA ILE A 36 7.03 -10.14 6.20
C ILE A 36 6.90 -11.48 6.89
N ASP A 37 6.93 -12.58 6.13
CA ASP A 37 6.81 -13.93 6.67
C ASP A 37 7.95 -14.26 7.64
N GLU A 38 9.15 -13.76 7.35
CA GLU A 38 10.40 -14.13 8.02
C GLU A 38 10.84 -13.12 9.09
N GLN A 39 10.31 -11.89 9.08
CA GLN A 39 10.71 -10.83 10.01
C GLN A 39 9.83 -10.77 11.27
N ALA A 40 10.41 -10.29 12.38
CA ALA A 40 9.64 -9.94 13.56
C ALA A 40 8.78 -8.69 13.30
N GLU A 41 7.63 -8.59 13.97
CA GLU A 41 6.69 -7.47 13.75
C GLU A 41 7.34 -6.10 14.00
N ILE A 42 8.19 -6.00 15.01
CA ILE A 42 8.90 -4.76 15.35
C ILE A 42 9.83 -4.31 14.21
N ASP A 43 10.51 -5.25 13.56
CA ASP A 43 11.43 -4.98 12.46
C ASP A 43 10.66 -4.57 11.21
N ILE A 44 9.54 -5.24 10.93
CA ILE A 44 8.65 -4.89 9.83
C ILE A 44 8.14 -3.45 10.00
N ILE A 45 7.68 -3.07 11.19
CA ILE A 45 7.23 -1.71 11.47
C ILE A 45 8.35 -0.69 11.26
N GLN A 46 9.59 -1.01 11.68
CA GLN A 46 10.75 -0.13 11.47
C GLN A 46 11.10 0.01 10.00
N ASN A 47 11.14 -1.10 9.25
CA ASN A 47 11.41 -1.11 7.82
C ASN A 47 10.32 -0.36 7.05
N PHE A 48 9.06 -0.51 7.45
CA PHE A 48 7.94 0.23 6.90
C PHE A 48 8.03 1.74 7.16
N LYS A 49 8.44 2.14 8.37
CA LYS A 49 8.73 3.56 8.68
C LYS A 49 9.88 4.09 7.85
N ALA A 50 10.94 3.31 7.65
CA ALA A 50 12.08 3.69 6.81
C ALA A 50 11.64 3.88 5.35
N TRP A 51 10.81 2.96 4.84
CA TRP A 51 10.24 3.06 3.50
C TRP A 51 9.38 4.33 3.32
N LEU A 52 8.53 4.68 4.29
CA LEU A 52 7.75 5.92 4.25
C LEU A 52 8.62 7.18 4.29
N LYS A 53 9.77 7.13 4.99
CA LYS A 53 10.73 8.24 4.99
C LYS A 53 11.43 8.39 3.64
N LYS A 54 11.75 7.28 2.97
CA LYS A 54 12.35 7.26 1.63
C LYS A 54 11.34 7.69 0.55
N ASN A 55 10.10 7.22 0.65
CA ASN A 55 9.04 7.44 -0.32
C ASN A 55 8.08 8.56 0.13
N THR A 56 8.59 9.80 0.20
CA THR A 56 7.85 10.96 0.72
C THR A 56 6.55 11.21 -0.04
N GLN A 57 6.53 11.07 -1.36
CA GLN A 57 5.31 11.21 -2.17
C GLN A 57 4.26 10.16 -1.79
N ALA A 58 4.65 8.89 -1.65
CA ALA A 58 3.75 7.83 -1.25
C ALA A 58 3.22 8.06 0.17
N ARG A 59 4.10 8.45 1.09
CA ARG A 59 3.75 8.85 2.45
C ARG A 59 2.72 9.96 2.46
N ASP A 60 2.94 11.03 1.70
CA ASP A 60 2.06 12.20 1.71
C ASP A 60 0.68 11.87 1.12
N VAL A 61 0.63 11.03 0.08
CA VAL A 61 -0.63 10.46 -0.44
C VAL A 61 -1.34 9.68 0.66
N ILE A 62 -0.66 8.71 1.29
CA ILE A 62 -1.29 7.86 2.31
C ILE A 62 -1.75 8.68 3.51
N LEU A 63 -0.93 9.64 3.96
CA LEU A 63 -1.29 10.57 5.01
C LEU A 63 -2.52 11.38 4.63
N LYS A 64 -2.58 11.94 3.41
CA LYS A 64 -3.74 12.69 2.93
C LYS A 64 -5.04 11.88 3.08
N PHE A 65 -5.06 10.64 2.59
CA PHE A 65 -6.23 9.76 2.71
C PHE A 65 -6.52 9.28 4.13
N ALA A 66 -5.55 9.38 5.03
CA ALA A 66 -5.71 8.94 6.41
C ALA A 66 -5.86 10.07 7.43
N THR A 67 -5.64 11.33 7.02
CA THR A 67 -5.78 12.55 7.84
C THR A 67 -6.80 13.55 7.31
N GLU A 68 -6.92 13.73 6.00
CA GLU A 68 -8.05 14.51 5.47
C GLU A 68 -9.32 13.72 5.70
N GLU A 69 -10.37 14.48 5.99
CA GLU A 69 -11.67 14.04 6.42
C GLU A 69 -12.14 12.76 5.73
N ARG A 70 -12.75 11.89 6.54
CA ARG A 70 -13.76 10.95 6.08
C ARG A 70 -14.79 11.74 5.28
N GLU A 71 -14.60 11.90 3.97
CA GLU A 71 -15.70 12.18 3.07
C GLU A 71 -16.63 10.97 3.23
N LEU A 72 -17.63 11.17 4.08
CA LEU A 72 -18.83 10.35 4.23
C LEU A 72 -19.37 10.13 2.82
N ASP A 73 -19.03 9.02 2.18
CA ASP A 73 -19.98 8.26 1.34
C ASP A 73 -19.44 6.96 0.75
N SER A 74 -18.11 6.67 0.72
CA SER A 74 -17.67 5.47 -0.05
C SER A 74 -16.42 4.71 0.43
N SER A 75 -15.68 5.18 1.42
CA SER A 75 -14.51 4.41 1.92
C SER A 75 -14.92 3.46 3.05
N PRO A 76 -14.63 2.15 2.95
CA PRO A 76 -14.78 1.22 4.06
C PRO A 76 -14.27 1.83 5.37
N ARG A 77 -15.07 1.74 6.44
CA ARG A 77 -14.60 2.14 7.76
C ARG A 77 -13.34 1.33 8.08
N PRO A 78 -12.24 1.96 8.53
CA PRO A 78 -11.15 1.21 9.12
C PRO A 78 -11.76 0.41 10.28
N GLN A 79 -11.68 -0.91 10.18
CA GLN A 79 -12.15 -1.80 11.24
C GLN A 79 -11.46 -1.39 12.54
N PRO A 80 -12.15 -1.48 13.70
CA PRO A 80 -11.55 -1.13 14.98
C PRO A 80 -10.21 -1.84 15.11
N ILE A 81 -9.17 -1.02 15.29
CA ILE A 81 -7.78 -1.43 15.41
C ILE A 81 -7.70 -2.35 16.64
N SER A 82 -7.70 -3.66 16.44
CA SER A 82 -7.03 -4.53 17.39
C SER A 82 -5.56 -4.51 16.98
N GLU A 83 -4.65 -4.40 17.96
CA GLU A 83 -3.20 -4.54 17.74
C GLU A 83 -2.81 -5.85 17.02
N ILE A 84 -3.74 -6.78 16.85
CA ILE A 84 -3.49 -8.19 16.60
C ILE A 84 -3.28 -8.52 15.11
N ASN A 85 -3.67 -7.66 14.16
CA ASN A 85 -3.69 -8.02 12.73
C ASN A 85 -2.76 -7.19 11.83
N ILE A 86 -1.65 -6.66 12.35
CA ILE A 86 -0.63 -5.95 11.53
C ILE A 86 -0.15 -6.84 10.38
N ARG A 87 0.16 -8.11 10.65
CA ARG A 87 0.55 -9.08 9.62
C ARG A 87 -0.54 -9.24 8.55
N GLN A 88 -1.79 -9.42 8.95
CA GLN A 88 -2.90 -9.59 7.99
C GLN A 88 -3.03 -8.37 7.07
N ASN A 89 -3.02 -7.16 7.62
CA ASN A 89 -3.09 -5.93 6.82
C ASN A 89 -1.91 -5.81 5.86
N LEU A 90 -0.72 -6.24 6.28
CA LEU A 90 0.46 -6.24 5.43
C LEU A 90 0.42 -7.33 4.35
N PHE A 91 -0.15 -8.51 4.63
CA PHE A 91 -0.43 -9.52 3.61
C PHE A 91 -1.44 -9.01 2.58
N GLU A 92 -2.52 -8.38 3.04
CA GLU A 92 -3.51 -7.75 2.17
C GLU A 92 -2.88 -6.64 1.32
N LEU A 93 -1.99 -5.83 1.91
CA LEU A 93 -1.22 -4.82 1.19
C LEU A 93 -0.35 -5.45 0.10
N ARG A 94 0.39 -6.52 0.42
CA ARG A 94 1.24 -7.24 -0.54
C ARG A 94 0.42 -7.78 -1.69
N LYS A 95 -0.69 -8.47 -1.39
CA LYS A 95 -1.59 -9.01 -2.42
C LYS A 95 -2.12 -7.90 -3.33
N THR A 96 -2.61 -6.81 -2.74
CA THR A 96 -3.12 -5.66 -3.49
C THR A 96 -2.03 -5.04 -4.37
N ASN A 97 -0.82 -4.88 -3.84
CA ASN A 97 0.33 -4.35 -4.58
C ASN A 97 0.67 -5.21 -5.80
N GLN A 98 0.72 -6.52 -5.65
CA GLN A 98 0.95 -7.46 -6.75
C GLN A 98 -0.16 -7.43 -7.79
N GLU A 99 -1.43 -7.28 -7.38
CA GLU A 99 -2.55 -7.12 -8.31
C GLU A 99 -2.43 -5.81 -9.11
N VAL A 100 -2.02 -4.72 -8.47
CA VAL A 100 -1.82 -3.42 -9.14
C VAL A 100 -0.65 -3.50 -10.14
N LEU A 101 0.49 -4.09 -9.76
CA LEU A 101 1.63 -4.28 -10.65
C LEU A 101 1.24 -5.10 -11.88
N LYS A 102 0.66 -6.29 -11.69
CA LYS A 102 0.16 -7.15 -12.79
C LYS A 102 -0.84 -6.44 -13.69
N SER A 103 -1.72 -5.60 -13.13
CA SER A 103 -2.71 -4.85 -13.91
C SER A 103 -2.07 -3.74 -14.75
N ARG A 104 -0.92 -3.21 -14.34
CA ARG A 104 -0.16 -2.23 -15.12
C ARG A 104 0.63 -2.90 -16.24
N ASP A 105 1.29 -4.03 -15.96
CA ASP A 105 2.02 -4.79 -16.97
C ASP A 105 1.09 -5.22 -18.12
N LYS A 106 -0.12 -5.69 -17.81
CA LYS A 106 -1.13 -6.04 -18.81
C LYS A 106 -1.62 -4.86 -19.64
N LYS A 107 -1.66 -3.64 -19.08
CA LYS A 107 -2.04 -2.44 -19.82
C LYS A 107 -0.95 -2.04 -20.83
N ILE A 108 0.31 -2.15 -20.44
CA ILE A 108 1.45 -1.87 -21.33
C ILE A 108 1.42 -2.85 -22.52
N GLU A 109 1.24 -4.14 -22.26
CA GLU A 109 1.16 -5.16 -23.31
C GLU A 109 -0.04 -4.94 -24.26
N SER A 110 -1.17 -4.46 -23.73
CA SER A 110 -2.38 -4.16 -24.53
C SER A 110 -2.25 -2.90 -25.41
N GLU A 111 -1.43 -1.93 -25.01
CA GLU A 111 -1.16 -0.72 -25.80
C GLU A 111 -0.11 -0.95 -26.89
N GLU A 112 0.87 -1.83 -26.65
CA GLU A 112 1.84 -2.24 -27.69
C GLU A 112 1.18 -3.06 -28.81
N ILE A 113 0.21 -3.92 -28.49
CA ILE A 113 -0.50 -4.74 -29.50
C ILE A 113 -1.43 -3.89 -30.38
N LYS A 114 -1.94 -2.73 -29.90
CA LYS A 114 -2.82 -1.85 -30.69
C LYS A 114 -2.08 -0.90 -31.63
N ASN A 115 -0.77 -0.75 -31.46
CA ASN A 115 0.08 0.11 -32.29
C ASN A 115 0.94 -0.69 -33.29
N GLN A 116 0.69 -1.98 -33.46
CA GLN A 116 1.19 -2.82 -34.55
C GLN A 116 0.08 -3.11 -35.56
#